data_AF-A0A927R4R0-F1
#
_entry.id   AF-A0A927R4R0-F1
#
_cell.length_a   1.000
_cell.length_b   1.000
_cell.length_c   1.000
_cell.angle_alpha   90.00
_cell.angle_beta   90.00
_cell.angle_gamma   90.00
#
_symmetry.space_group_name_H-M   'P 1'
#
loop_
_entity.id
_entity.type
_entity.pdbx_description
1 polymer ?
#
loop_
_entity_poly.entity_id
_entity_poly.type
_entity_poly.pdbx_seq_one_letter_code
_entity_poly.pdbx_strand_id
1 'polypeptide(L)'
;MYTLRDIDVKQVKALALAYMGDAVYEQAIREHLLRSGRVKPNILHREATRYVSAKAQAAIVKMMQQSGFLTEEEEAVMRRGRNAKSGSVPKNTDVLTYNYSSGFEAVIGYLYLLGRTERVNELIRESIRFIEMPKGEGTQ
;
A
#
# COMPACT_ATOMS: atom_id res chain seq x y z
N MET A 1 -23.65 -21.43 9.43
CA MET A 1 -22.48 -21.54 8.54
C MET A 1 -22.56 -20.38 7.57
N TYR A 2 -21.60 -19.45 7.58
CA TYR A 2 -21.60 -18.34 6.62
C TYR A 2 -20.87 -18.79 5.36
N THR A 3 -21.58 -18.83 4.23
CA THR A 3 -20.98 -19.09 2.91
C THR A 3 -20.64 -17.75 2.28
N LEU A 4 -19.36 -17.49 2.04
CA LEU A 4 -18.92 -16.31 1.31
C LEU A 4 -19.19 -16.50 -0.18
N ARG A 5 -19.46 -15.41 -0.89
CA ARG A 5 -19.63 -15.44 -2.35
C ARG A 5 -18.26 -15.55 -3.01
N ASP A 6 -18.15 -16.40 -4.02
CA ASP A 6 -17.02 -16.33 -4.95
C ASP A 6 -17.05 -14.98 -5.67
N ILE A 7 -15.92 -14.30 -5.66
CA ILE A 7 -15.75 -13.00 -6.31
C ILE A 7 -14.76 -13.14 -7.45
N ASP A 8 -15.10 -12.59 -8.62
CA ASP A 8 -14.10 -12.32 -9.65
C ASP A 8 -13.34 -11.05 -9.24
N VAL A 9 -12.18 -11.25 -8.64
CA VAL A 9 -11.31 -10.17 -8.12
C VAL A 9 -10.98 -9.14 -9.20
N LYS A 10 -10.90 -9.54 -10.48
CA LYS A 10 -10.61 -8.63 -11.60
C LYS A 10 -11.73 -7.61 -11.81
N GLN A 11 -12.97 -7.97 -11.48
CA GLN A 11 -14.15 -7.12 -11.61
C GLN A 11 -14.45 -6.29 -10.35
N VAL A 12 -13.72 -6.51 -9.26
CA VAL A 12 -13.91 -5.74 -8.02
C VAL A 12 -13.52 -4.27 -8.27
N LYS A 13 -14.37 -3.36 -7.80
CA LYS A 13 -14.12 -1.91 -7.89
C LYS A 13 -12.84 -1.56 -7.14
N ALA A 14 -12.03 -0.67 -7.71
CA ALA A 14 -10.73 -0.34 -7.13
C ALA A 14 -10.80 0.24 -5.70
N LEU A 15 -11.86 1.00 -5.35
CA LEU A 15 -12.06 1.45 -3.96
C LEU A 15 -12.25 0.28 -2.98
N ALA A 16 -12.92 -0.80 -3.41
CA ALA A 16 -13.10 -1.98 -2.57
C ALA A 16 -11.80 -2.79 -2.46
N LEU A 17 -10.98 -2.81 -3.52
CA LEU A 17 -9.63 -3.38 -3.45
C LEU A 17 -8.75 -2.57 -2.50
N ALA A 18 -8.77 -1.24 -2.60
CA ALA A 18 -8.01 -0.35 -1.72
C ALA A 18 -8.41 -0.55 -0.25
N TYR A 19 -9.71 -0.67 0.03
CA TYR A 19 -10.20 -0.99 1.38
C TYR A 19 -9.57 -2.26 1.97
N MET A 20 -9.46 -3.34 1.19
CA MET A 20 -8.78 -4.56 1.64
C MET A 20 -7.27 -4.36 1.77
N GLY A 21 -6.65 -3.70 0.80
CA GLY A 21 -5.21 -3.50 0.78
C GLY A 21 -4.69 -2.61 1.91
N ASP A 22 -5.44 -1.59 2.31
CA ASP A 22 -5.14 -0.76 3.48
C ASP A 22 -5.02 -1.62 4.75
N ALA A 23 -6.01 -2.49 5.00
CA ALA A 23 -5.99 -3.39 6.15
C ALA A 23 -4.81 -4.38 6.11
N VAL A 24 -4.53 -4.97 4.95
CA VAL A 24 -3.41 -5.90 4.75
C VAL A 24 -2.07 -5.21 4.99
N TYR A 25 -1.90 -4.00 4.45
CA TYR A 25 -0.67 -3.22 4.59
C TYR A 25 -0.45 -2.77 6.03
N GLU A 26 -1.49 -2.19 6.67
CA GLU A 26 -1.47 -1.77 8.07
C GLU A 26 -1.10 -2.93 9.00
N GLN A 27 -1.70 -4.11 8.81
CA GLN A 27 -1.38 -5.29 9.60
C GLN A 27 0.09 -5.68 9.45
N ALA A 28 0.60 -5.73 8.23
CA ALA A 28 1.99 -6.12 7.97
C ALA A 28 3.00 -5.13 8.55
N ILE A 29 2.74 -3.83 8.46
CA ILE A 29 3.59 -2.81 9.09
C ILE A 29 3.56 -2.91 10.61
N ARG A 30 2.39 -3.13 11.22
CA ARG A 30 2.29 -3.34 12.67
C ARG A 30 3.08 -4.57 13.11
N GLU A 31 2.98 -5.66 12.36
CA GLU A 31 3.76 -6.87 12.63
C GLU A 31 5.27 -6.62 12.51
N HIS A 32 5.73 -5.93 11.46
CA HIS A 32 7.13 -5.54 11.30
C HIS A 32 7.64 -4.75 12.50
N LEU A 33 6.92 -3.72 12.95
CA LEU A 33 7.32 -2.87 14.06
C LEU A 33 7.38 -3.62 15.41
N LEU A 34 6.45 -4.55 15.64
CA LEU A 34 6.45 -5.40 16.83
C LEU A 34 7.65 -6.35 16.80
N ARG A 35 7.94 -6.96 15.65
CA ARG A 35 9.09 -7.86 15.47
C ARG A 35 10.44 -7.14 15.48
N SER A 36 10.47 -5.84 15.17
CA SER A 36 11.68 -5.02 15.24
C SER A 36 12.04 -4.56 16.68
N GLY A 37 11.33 -5.04 17.71
CA GLY A 37 11.61 -4.72 19.12
C GLY A 37 11.11 -3.36 19.61
N ARG A 38 10.29 -2.63 18.83
CA ARG A 38 9.75 -1.31 19.20
C ARG A 38 8.47 -1.48 20.02
N VAL A 39 8.58 -1.69 21.33
CA VAL A 39 7.44 -2.20 22.15
C VAL A 39 6.57 -1.15 22.87
N LYS A 40 6.86 0.15 22.78
CA LYS A 40 6.01 1.18 23.44
C LYS A 40 4.83 1.59 22.53
N PRO A 41 3.55 1.49 22.95
CA PRO A 41 2.38 1.82 22.11
C PRO A 41 2.40 3.23 21.51
N ASN A 42 2.79 4.24 22.30
CA ASN A 42 2.88 5.63 21.84
C ASN A 42 3.96 5.84 20.78
N ILE A 43 4.97 4.95 20.72
CA ILE A 43 5.99 4.95 19.67
C ILE A 43 5.45 4.20 18.45
N LEU A 44 4.81 3.04 18.64
CA LEU A 44 4.29 2.20 17.56
C LEU A 44 3.37 2.97 16.60
N HIS A 45 2.39 3.73 17.12
CA HIS A 45 1.48 4.48 16.26
C HIS A 45 2.20 5.56 15.43
N ARG A 46 3.14 6.27 16.05
CA ARG A 46 3.94 7.29 15.37
C ARG A 46 4.87 6.67 14.33
N GLU A 47 5.50 5.53 14.65
CA GLU A 47 6.35 4.81 13.73
C GLU A 47 5.56 4.24 12.56
N ALA A 48 4.38 3.65 12.79
CA ALA A 48 3.51 3.12 11.74
C ALA A 48 3.13 4.20 10.72
N THR A 49 2.80 5.41 11.20
CA THR A 49 2.48 6.57 10.34
C THR A 49 3.57 6.87 9.29
N ARG A 50 4.84 6.55 9.58
CA ARG A 50 5.95 6.73 8.62
C ARG A 50 5.84 5.82 7.39
N TYR A 51 5.14 4.70 7.50
CA TYR A 51 4.94 3.73 6.42
C TYR A 51 3.56 3.88 5.78
N VAL A 52 2.52 4.07 6.59
CA VAL A 52 1.12 3.94 6.17
C VAL A 52 0.47 5.25 5.75
N SER A 53 1.10 6.40 6.01
CA SER A 53 0.58 7.69 5.55
C SER A 53 0.51 7.77 4.02
N ALA A 54 -0.50 8.47 3.49
CA ALA A 54 -0.67 8.66 2.05
C ALA A 54 0.58 9.24 1.36
N LYS A 55 1.31 10.12 2.06
CA LYS A 55 2.58 10.68 1.58
C LYS A 55 3.68 9.62 1.45
N ALA A 56 3.79 8.72 2.44
CA ALA A 56 4.76 7.63 2.40
C ALA A 56 4.42 6.65 1.28
N GLN A 57 3.15 6.21 1.20
CA GLN A 57 2.68 5.31 0.15
C GLN A 57 2.89 5.92 -1.25
N ALA A 58 2.59 7.21 -1.45
CA ALA A 58 2.83 7.87 -2.72
C ALA A 58 4.32 7.91 -3.11
N ALA A 59 5.23 8.03 -2.15
CA ALA A 59 6.68 7.96 -2.41
C ALA A 59 7.11 6.53 -2.78
N ILE A 60 6.58 5.51 -2.08
CA ILE A 60 6.82 4.09 -2.38
C ILE A 60 6.37 3.77 -3.81
N VAL A 61 5.17 4.20 -4.22
CA VAL A 61 4.68 3.96 -5.58
C VAL A 61 5.60 4.59 -6.61
N LYS A 62 6.00 5.85 -6.43
CA LYS A 62 6.91 6.51 -7.37
C LYS A 62 8.22 5.74 -7.53
N MET A 63 8.79 5.24 -6.44
CA MET A 63 9.99 4.40 -6.47
C MET A 63 9.74 3.08 -7.23
N MET A 64 8.64 2.38 -6.93
CA MET A 64 8.32 1.11 -7.61
C MET A 64 8.11 1.29 -9.12
N GLN A 65 7.50 2.40 -9.53
CA GLN A 65 7.31 2.74 -10.95
C GLN A 65 8.65 3.06 -11.63
N GLN A 66 9.53 3.82 -10.97
CA GLN A 66 10.84 4.18 -11.51
C GLN A 66 11.77 2.97 -11.66
N SER A 67 11.67 1.99 -10.76
CA SER A 67 12.48 0.77 -10.80
C SER A 67 11.90 -0.32 -11.71
N GLY A 68 10.69 -0.14 -12.25
CA GLY A 68 9.99 -1.20 -13.00
C GLY A 68 9.63 -2.40 -12.13
N PHE A 69 9.45 -2.20 -10.82
CA PHE A 69 9.17 -3.26 -9.86
C PHE A 69 7.81 -3.91 -10.07
N LEU A 70 6.83 -3.14 -10.58
CA LEU A 70 5.47 -3.62 -10.84
C LEU A 70 5.35 -4.25 -12.23
N THR A 71 4.59 -5.33 -12.30
CA THR A 71 4.16 -5.92 -13.58
C THR A 71 3.14 -5.04 -14.28
N GLU A 72 2.92 -5.26 -15.58
CA GLU A 72 1.89 -4.53 -16.35
C GLU A 72 0.48 -4.68 -15.77
N GLU A 73 0.15 -5.88 -15.25
CA GLU A 73 -1.13 -6.15 -14.58
C GLU A 73 -1.27 -5.29 -13.31
N GLU A 74 -0.22 -5.24 -12.50
CA GLU A 74 -0.18 -4.45 -11.26
C GLU A 74 -0.25 -2.94 -11.57
N GLU A 75 0.44 -2.45 -12.60
CA GLU A 75 0.35 -1.07 -13.07
C GLU A 75 -1.06 -0.71 -13.57
N ALA A 76 -1.75 -1.66 -14.20
CA ALA A 76 -3.14 -1.46 -14.62
C ALA A 76 -4.08 -1.31 -13.42
N VAL A 77 -3.93 -2.15 -12.39
CA VAL A 77 -4.69 -2.05 -11.15
C VAL A 77 -4.36 -0.75 -10.41
N MET A 78 -3.08 -0.38 -10.33
CA MET A 78 -2.60 0.88 -9.76
C MET A 78 -3.27 2.08 -10.42
N ARG A 79 -3.29 2.14 -11.76
CA ARG A 79 -3.96 3.21 -12.52
C ARG A 79 -5.46 3.26 -12.25
N ARG A 80 -6.12 2.11 -12.13
CA ARG A 80 -7.55 2.02 -11.80
C ARG A 80 -7.83 2.58 -10.39
N GLY A 81 -6.98 2.27 -9.41
CA GLY A 81 -7.06 2.82 -8.06
C GLY A 81 -6.83 4.34 -8.01
N ARG A 82 -5.78 4.83 -8.67
CA ARG A 82 -5.48 6.28 -8.77
C ARG A 82 -6.63 7.11 -9.35
N ASN A 83 -7.39 6.52 -10.28
CA ASN A 83 -8.48 7.20 -10.97
C ASN A 83 -9.85 6.99 -10.28
N ALA A 84 -9.91 6.17 -9.24
CA ALA A 84 -11.16 5.89 -8.54
C ALA A 84 -11.56 7.11 -7.69
N LYS A 85 -12.66 7.76 -8.07
CA LYS A 85 -13.17 8.92 -7.33
C LYS A 85 -13.94 8.45 -6.10
N SER A 86 -13.45 8.81 -4.91
CA SER A 86 -14.12 8.54 -3.62
C SER A 86 -15.30 9.48 -3.33
N GLY A 87 -15.58 10.47 -4.18
CA GLY A 87 -16.65 11.46 -3.98
C GLY A 87 -16.33 12.55 -2.95
N SER A 88 -15.37 12.30 -2.05
CA SER A 88 -14.83 13.29 -1.11
C SER A 88 -13.30 13.30 -1.18
N VAL A 89 -12.74 14.47 -1.50
CA VAL A 89 -11.29 14.71 -1.47
C VAL A 89 -10.94 15.19 -0.05
N PRO A 90 -9.95 14.58 0.64
CA PRO A 90 -9.52 15.05 1.95
C PRO A 90 -9.03 16.51 1.87
N LYS A 91 -9.58 17.42 2.68
CA LYS A 91 -9.25 18.86 2.65
C LYS A 91 -7.77 19.19 2.94
N ASN A 92 -7.04 18.26 3.56
CA ASN A 92 -5.67 18.47 4.07
C ASN A 92 -4.60 17.60 3.37
N THR A 93 -4.96 16.88 2.30
CA THR A 93 -4.01 16.02 1.57
C THR A 93 -4.08 16.35 0.10
N ASP A 94 -2.92 16.58 -0.52
CA ASP A 94 -2.80 16.79 -1.95
C ASP A 94 -3.48 15.63 -2.71
N VAL A 95 -4.36 15.98 -3.66
CA VAL A 95 -5.23 15.02 -4.36
C VAL A 95 -4.40 13.96 -5.07
N LEU A 96 -3.26 14.35 -5.66
CA LEU A 96 -2.37 13.41 -6.32
C LEU A 96 -1.80 12.43 -5.30
N THR A 97 -1.30 12.92 -4.17
CA THR A 97 -0.78 12.08 -3.08
C THR A 97 -1.81 11.05 -2.60
N TYR A 98 -3.04 11.48 -2.37
CA TYR A 98 -4.13 10.57 -1.98
C TYR A 98 -4.42 9.53 -3.06
N ASN A 99 -4.51 9.94 -4.33
CA ASN A 99 -4.76 9.04 -5.45
C ASN A 99 -3.66 7.97 -5.57
N TYR A 100 -2.38 8.36 -5.42
CA TYR A 100 -1.26 7.41 -5.43
C TYR A 100 -1.35 6.38 -4.29
N SER A 101 -1.69 6.82 -3.07
CA SER A 101 -1.93 5.93 -1.93
C SER A 101 -3.03 4.91 -2.23
N SER A 102 -4.18 5.39 -2.71
CA SER A 102 -5.31 4.51 -3.03
C SER A 102 -4.99 3.52 -4.16
N GLY A 103 -4.14 3.93 -5.13
CA GLY A 103 -3.59 3.04 -6.14
C GLY A 103 -2.76 1.90 -5.54
N PHE A 104 -1.89 2.22 -4.59
CA PHE A 104 -1.04 1.23 -3.90
C PHE A 104 -1.88 0.21 -3.14
N GLU A 105 -2.79 0.70 -2.31
CA GLU A 105 -3.73 -0.12 -1.57
C GLU A 105 -4.55 -1.02 -2.52
N ALA A 106 -5.00 -0.50 -3.66
CA ALA A 106 -5.73 -1.31 -4.64
C ALA A 106 -4.89 -2.47 -5.20
N VAL A 107 -3.59 -2.28 -5.41
CA VAL A 107 -2.69 -3.37 -5.85
C VAL A 107 -2.50 -4.42 -4.76
N ILE A 108 -2.26 -3.98 -3.51
CA ILE A 108 -2.12 -4.91 -2.37
C ILE A 108 -3.40 -5.74 -2.20
N GLY A 109 -4.57 -5.09 -2.20
CA GLY A 109 -5.85 -5.77 -2.06
C GLY A 109 -6.15 -6.73 -3.22
N TYR A 110 -5.80 -6.35 -4.45
CA TYR A 110 -5.94 -7.21 -5.63
C TYR A 110 -5.13 -8.50 -5.50
N LEU A 111 -3.84 -8.38 -5.19
CA LEU A 111 -2.94 -9.52 -5.06
C LEU A 111 -3.35 -10.41 -3.88
N TYR A 112 -3.74 -9.80 -2.76
CA TYR A 112 -4.21 -10.51 -1.57
C TYR A 112 -5.46 -11.34 -1.87
N LEU A 113 -6.47 -10.76 -2.50
CA LEU A 113 -7.72 -11.46 -2.84
C LEU A 113 -7.54 -12.55 -3.91
N LEU A 114 -6.51 -12.44 -4.75
CA LEU A 114 -6.09 -13.52 -5.65
C LEU A 114 -5.27 -14.63 -4.97
N GLY A 115 -5.00 -14.52 -3.67
CA GLY A 115 -4.18 -15.48 -2.93
C GLY A 115 -2.68 -15.42 -3.29
N ARG A 116 -2.21 -14.35 -3.94
CA ARG A 116 -0.80 -14.17 -4.34
C ARG A 116 0.04 -13.66 -3.18
N THR A 117 0.03 -14.36 -2.05
CA THR A 117 0.63 -13.92 -0.78
C THR A 117 2.13 -13.66 -0.87
N GLU A 118 2.87 -14.46 -1.65
CA GLU A 118 4.31 -14.25 -1.86
C GLU A 118 4.60 -12.88 -2.48
N ARG A 119 3.84 -12.53 -3.53
CA ARG A 119 3.95 -11.24 -4.20
C ARG A 119 3.53 -10.07 -3.32
N VAL A 120 2.46 -10.23 -2.52
CA VAL A 120 2.09 -9.24 -1.50
C VAL A 120 3.25 -8.98 -0.54
N ASN A 121 3.88 -10.03 -0.04
CA ASN A 121 5.02 -9.93 0.87
C ASN A 121 6.24 -9.27 0.22
N GLU A 122 6.47 -9.47 -1.08
CA GLU A 122 7.53 -8.75 -1.82
C GLU A 122 7.28 -7.24 -1.85
N LEU A 123 6.07 -6.81 -2.19
CA LEU A 123 5.72 -5.38 -2.22
C LEU A 123 5.87 -4.74 -0.83
N ILE A 124 5.45 -5.44 0.23
CA ILE A 124 5.59 -4.97 1.61
C ILE A 124 7.07 -4.88 2.03
N ARG A 125 7.88 -5.89 1.73
CA ARG A 125 9.32 -5.84 2.06
C ARG A 125 10.01 -4.70 1.33
N GLU A 126 9.67 -4.48 0.07
CA GLU A 126 10.26 -3.41 -0.72
C GLU A 126 9.84 -2.03 -0.21
N SER A 127 8.57 -1.87 0.21
CA SER A 127 8.12 -0.63 0.82
C SER A 127 8.81 -0.34 2.16
N ILE A 128 8.98 -1.35 3.01
CA ILE A 128 9.72 -1.23 4.28
C ILE A 128 11.17 -0.84 4.00
N ARG A 129 11.84 -1.54 3.08
CA ARG A 129 13.23 -1.26 2.68
C ARG A 129 13.40 0.20 2.27
N PHE A 130 12.51 0.71 1.41
CA PHE A 130 12.56 2.09 0.95
C PHE A 130 12.37 3.12 2.08
N ILE A 131 11.46 2.86 3.03
CA ILE A 131 11.20 3.77 4.16
C ILE A 131 12.33 3.75 5.19
N GLU A 132 12.96 2.59 5.41
CA GLU A 132 14.06 2.42 6.35
C GLU A 132 15.43 2.79 5.77
N MET A 133 15.57 2.89 4.44
CA MET A 133 16.80 3.34 3.80
C MET A 133 17.20 4.75 4.29
N PRO A 134 18.45 4.95 4.73
CA PRO A 134 18.93 6.27 5.13
C PRO A 134 18.94 7.21 3.91
N LYS A 135 18.36 8.39 4.06
CA LYS A 135 18.47 9.46 3.06
C LYS A 135 19.91 9.98 3.07
N GLY A 136 20.82 9.41 2.27
CA GLY A 136 22.21 9.83 2.36
C GLY A 136 23.29 9.19 1.48
N GLU A 137 23.00 8.47 0.39
CA GLU A 137 24.04 8.10 -0.59
C GLU A 137 23.49 8.25 -2.01
N GLY A 138 23.58 9.46 -2.57
CA GLY A 138 23.04 9.72 -3.91
C GLY A 138 22.94 11.19 -4.31
N THR A 139 23.79 12.06 -3.76
CA THR A 139 24.00 13.39 -4.33
C THR A 139 25.47 13.74 -4.14
N GLN A 140 26.28 13.33 -5.11
CA GLN A 140 27.45 14.07 -5.54
C GLN A 140 27.10 14.69 -6.90
#